data_AF-A0A379AIX2-F1
#
_entry.id   AF-A0A379AIX2-F1
#
_cell.length_a   1.000
_cell.length_b   1.000
_cell.length_c   1.000
_cell.angle_alpha   90.00
_cell.angle_beta   90.00
_cell.angle_gamma   90.00
#
_symmetry.space_group_name_H-M   'P 1'
#
loop_
_entity.id
_entity.type
_entity.pdbx_description
1 polymer ?
#
loop_
_entity_poly.entity_id
_entity_poly.type
_entity_poly.pdbx_seq_one_letter_code
_entity_poly.pdbx_strand_id
1 'polypeptide(L)' 'MRQMKALGWMHNRLRMITASFLVKDLLIDWREGERYFMQQLIGW' A
#
# COMPACT_ATOMS: atom_id res chain seq x y z
N MET A 1 -3.34 4.08 -4.05
CA MET A 1 -3.11 4.99 -2.90
C MET A 1 -4.31 5.85 -2.51
N ARG A 2 -4.91 6.65 -3.41
CA ARG A 2 -6.05 7.53 -3.05
C ARG A 2 -7.30 6.77 -2.55
N GLN A 3 -7.68 5.69 -3.23
CA GLN A 3 -8.80 4.84 -2.82
C GLN A 3 -8.63 4.30 -1.39
N MET A 4 -7.46 3.73 -1.09
CA MET A 4 -7.14 3.22 0.24
C MET A 4 -7.18 4.32 1.30
N LYS A 5 -6.63 5.49 1.01
CA LYS A 5 -6.64 6.63 1.93
C LYS A 5 -8.06 7.12 2.24
N ALA A 6 -8.97 7.05 1.27
CA ALA A 6 -10.34 7.53 1.42
C ALA A 6 -11.29 6.48 2.04
N LEU A 7 -11.13 5.21 1.65
CA LEU A 7 -12.09 4.14 1.98
C LEU A 7 -11.54 3.13 2.99
N GLY A 8 -10.27 3.20 3.33
CA GLY A 8 -9.60 2.18 4.13
C GLY A 8 -9.54 0.80 3.48
N TRP A 9 -9.79 0.72 2.17
CA TRP A 9 -9.83 -0.53 1.42
C TRP A 9 -9.18 -0.37 0.04
N MET A 10 -8.54 -1.44 -0.40
CA MET A 10 -7.99 -1.57 -1.75
C MET A 10 -8.02 -3.05 -2.15
N HIS A 11 -8.39 -3.35 -3.40
CA HIS A 11 -8.37 -4.72 -3.92
C HIS A 11 -6.97 -5.33 -3.84
N ASN A 12 -6.87 -6.63 -3.53
CA ASN A 12 -5.59 -7.31 -3.29
C ASN A 12 -4.59 -7.17 -4.46
N ARG A 13 -5.05 -7.36 -5.70
CA ARG A 13 -4.21 -7.18 -6.90
C ARG A 13 -3.63 -5.77 -7.01
N LEU A 14 -4.40 -4.74 -6.63
CA LEU A 14 -3.92 -3.35 -6.64
C LEU A 14 -2.89 -3.11 -5.54
N ARG A 15 -3.03 -3.76 -4.38
CA ARG A 15 -2.03 -3.70 -3.29
C ARG A 15 -0.69 -4.27 -3.77
N MET A 16 -0.70 -5.44 -4.41
CA MET A 16 0.52 -6.05 -4.96
C MET A 16 1.21 -5.16 -6.01
N ILE A 17 0.45 -4.62 -6.96
CA ILE A 17 1.00 -3.72 -7.99
C ILE A 17 1.59 -2.47 -7.34
N THR A 18 0.84 -1.84 -6.43
CA THR A 18 1.30 -0.61 -5.76
C THR A 18 2.53 -0.88 -4.89
N ALA A 19 2.58 -2.00 -4.16
CA ALA A 19 3.73 -2.37 -3.34
C ALA A 19 4.98 -2.65 -4.20
N SER A 20 4.83 -3.36 -5.33
CA SER A 20 5.93 -3.57 -6.28
C SER A 20 6.45 -2.24 -6.83
N PHE A 21 5.55 -1.31 -7.17
CA PHE A 21 5.93 0.01 -7.67
C PHE A 21 6.72 0.82 -6.62
N LEU A 22 6.28 0.81 -5.36
CA LEU A 22 6.98 1.50 -4.27
C LEU A 22 8.42 0.98 -4.09
N VAL A 23 8.61 -0.34 -4.10
CA VAL A 23 9.91 -0.96 -3.82
C VAL A 23 10.83 -0.95 -5.04
N LYS A 24 10.33 -1.31 -6.22
CA LYS A 24 11.17 -1.56 -7.40
C LYS A 24 11.37 -0.33 -8.26
N ASP A 25 10.33 0.48 -8.43
CA ASP A 25 10.38 1.65 -9.30
C ASP A 25 10.77 2.91 -8.53
N LEU A 26 10.28 3.05 -7.29
CA LEU A 26 10.59 4.21 -6.43
C LEU A 26 11.70 3.96 -5.41
N LEU A 27 12.20 2.73 -5.30
CA LEU A 27 13.29 2.34 -4.40
C LEU A 27 13.03 2.69 -2.91
N ILE A 28 11.76 2.72 -2.51
CA ILE A 28 11.35 2.96 -1.12
C ILE A 28 11.53 1.66 -0.31
N ASP A 29 12.04 1.76 0.92
CA ASP A 29 12.13 0.60 1.83
C ASP A 29 10.74 0.01 2.04
N TRP A 30 10.61 -1.30 1.79
CA TRP A 30 9.36 -2.03 1.92
C TRP A 30 8.71 -1.87 3.30
N ARG A 31 9.50 -1.66 4.36
CA ARG A 31 9.00 -1.44 5.73
C ARG A 31 8.19 -0.16 5.87
N GLU A 32 8.55 0.89 5.12
CA GLU A 32 7.77 2.12 5.10
C GLU A 32 6.43 1.91 4.38
N GLY A 33 6.46 1.15 3.30
CA GLY A 33 5.26 0.71 2.60
C GLY A 33 4.35 -0.10 3.52
N GLU A 34 4.86 -1.16 4.14
CA GLU A 34 4.14 -1.99 5.11
C GLU A 34 3.48 -1.14 6.20
N ARG A 35 4.25 -0.28 6.87
CA ARG A 35 3.74 0.63 7.90
C ARG A 35 2.61 1.51 7.39
N TYR A 36 2.72 2.05 6.16
CA TYR A 36 1.65 2.84 5.57
C TYR A 36 0.40 2.01 5.27
N PHE A 37 0.54 0.81 4.71
CA PHE A 37 -0.59 -0.08 4.50
C PHE A 37 -1.26 -0.48 5.84
N MET A 38 -0.46 -0.73 6.89
CA MET A 38 -0.92 -1.00 8.27
C MET A 38 -1.79 0.10 8.84
N GLN A 39 -1.39 1.35 8.61
CA GLN A 39 -2.11 2.52 9.13
C GLN A 39 -3.39 2.85 8.36
N GLN A 40 -3.52 2.40 7.11
CA GLN A 40 -4.61 2.84 6.23
C GLN A 40 -5.69 1.79 6.00
N LEU A 41 -5.38 0.49 6.04
CA LEU A 41 -6.39 -0.52 5.80
C LEU A 41 -7.21 -0.79 7.06
N ILE A 42 -8.53 -0.80 6.91
CA ILE A 42 -9.46 -1.12 7.97
C ILE A 42 -9.58 -2.65 8.03
N GLY A 43 -9.35 -3.24 9.21
CA GLY A 43 -9.48 -4.69 9.44
C GLY A 43 -8.31 -5.54 8.96
N TRP A 44 -7.08 -5.08 9.24
CA TRP A 44 -5.87 -5.89 9.11
C TRP A 44 -5.99 -7.27 9.75
#